data_AF-A0A1Q7D9E9-F1
#
_entry.id   AF-A0A1Q7D9E9-F1
#
_cell.length_a   1.000
_cell.length_b   1.000
_cell.length_c   1.000
_cell.angle_alpha   90.00
_cell.angle_beta   90.00
_cell.angle_gamma   90.00
#
_symmetry.space_group_name_H-M   'P 1'
#
loop_
_entity.id
_entity.type
_entity.pdbx_description
1 polymer ?
#
loop_
_entity_poly.entity_id
_entity_poly.type
_entity_poly.pdbx_seq_one_letter_code
_entity_poly.pdbx_strand_id
1 'polypeptide(L)'
;MRWTRAIVAVTLALAAGVTTVASAAQSPQAQTEQQPRWDNRLQQQLGLSDQQVQAIREIYQRDADTKRQHWQQLRQAQAELRHLALTSSDNQTIQAKQDEVQRLMAQSVQMRTSTLRQVAPILTPDQREKLAQLMERGGHGRHRRQAS
;
A
#
# COMPACT_ATOMS: atom_id res chain seq x y z
N MET A 1 56.72 -13.67 40.50
CA MET A 1 57.47 -12.87 41.49
C MET A 1 57.36 -11.41 41.08
N ARG A 2 56.56 -10.60 41.76
CA ARG A 2 56.94 -9.75 42.91
C ARG A 2 57.99 -8.69 42.48
N TRP A 3 57.73 -7.40 42.25
CA TRP A 3 57.38 -6.25 43.14
C TRP A 3 57.73 -4.97 42.33
N THR A 4 57.24 -3.74 42.51
CA THR A 4 56.86 -2.96 43.70
C THR A 4 56.15 -1.68 43.24
N ARG A 5 55.32 -1.13 44.13
CA ARG A 5 54.62 0.17 44.00
C ARG A 5 55.53 1.33 44.38
N ALA A 6 55.25 2.53 43.86
CA ALA A 6 55.48 3.79 44.57
C ALA A 6 54.33 4.76 44.29
N ILE A 7 53.83 5.36 45.36
CA ILE A 7 52.63 6.21 45.51
C ILE A 7 53.09 7.68 45.65
N VAL A 8 52.12 8.61 45.60
CA VAL A 8 52.04 9.97 46.24
C VAL A 8 52.05 11.10 45.20
N ALA A 9 51.16 12.09 45.17
CA ALA A 9 49.89 12.44 45.84
C ALA A 9 49.16 13.46 44.93
N VAL A 10 47.87 13.31 44.65
CA VAL A 10 46.71 14.06 45.21
C VAL A 10 46.90 15.58 45.35
N THR A 11 46.17 16.34 44.53
CA THR A 11 45.20 17.40 44.92
C THR A 11 44.39 17.79 43.67
N LEU A 12 43.12 17.39 43.51
CA LEU A 12 41.88 18.06 43.96
C LEU A 12 41.63 19.44 43.33
N ALA A 13 40.73 19.49 42.35
CA ALA A 13 39.79 20.59 42.17
C ALA A 13 38.53 20.10 41.43
N LEU A 14 37.40 20.28 42.11
CA LEU A 14 36.04 19.96 41.70
C LEU A 14 35.63 20.69 40.41
N ALA A 15 34.84 20.03 39.57
CA ALA A 15 33.74 20.69 38.87
C ALA A 15 32.61 19.66 38.68
N ALA A 16 31.51 19.90 39.40
CA ALA A 16 30.28 19.17 39.27
C ALA A 16 29.70 19.35 37.86
N GLY A 17 29.33 18.24 37.23
CA GLY A 17 28.62 18.22 35.96
C GLY A 17 27.71 17.00 35.91
N VAL A 18 26.66 17.00 36.71
CA VAL A 18 25.54 16.08 36.52
C VAL A 18 24.81 16.53 35.26
N THR A 19 25.17 15.97 34.11
CA THR A 19 24.36 16.12 32.90
C THR A 19 23.21 15.13 32.99
N THR A 20 22.09 15.61 33.50
CA THR A 20 20.78 15.00 33.30
C THR A 20 20.53 14.90 31.80
N VAL A 21 20.50 13.68 31.27
CA VAL A 21 20.07 13.47 29.88
C VAL A 21 18.57 13.73 29.87
N ALA A 22 18.19 14.93 29.43
CA ALA A 22 16.81 15.35 29.30
C ALA A 22 16.06 14.33 28.43
N SER A 23 15.05 13.70 29.01
CA SER A 23 14.04 12.97 28.26
C SER A 23 13.38 13.95 27.30
N ALA A 24 13.81 13.94 26.04
CA ALA A 24 13.08 14.59 24.98
C ALA A 24 11.71 13.90 24.91
N ALA A 25 10.70 14.56 25.46
CA ALA A 25 9.32 14.29 25.14
C ALA A 25 9.22 14.36 23.62
N GLN A 26 9.17 13.19 22.98
CA GLN A 26 8.79 13.06 21.60
C GLN A 26 7.33 13.48 21.54
N SER A 27 7.11 14.76 21.28
CA SER A 27 5.85 15.22 20.70
C SER A 27 5.54 14.28 19.55
N PRO A 28 4.38 13.61 19.50
CA PRO A 28 4.00 12.90 18.30
C PRO A 28 3.93 13.98 17.23
N GLN A 29 4.95 14.03 16.38
CA GLN A 29 4.86 14.76 15.13
C GLN A 29 3.61 14.22 14.48
N ALA A 30 2.57 15.05 14.43
CA ALA A 30 1.41 14.79 13.60
C ALA A 30 1.98 14.64 12.19
N GLN A 31 2.27 13.38 11.83
CA GLN A 31 2.54 13.00 10.46
C GLN A 31 1.30 13.50 9.74
N THR A 32 1.47 14.59 9.01
CA THR A 32 0.45 15.01 8.07
C THR A 32 0.47 13.92 7.01
N GLU A 33 -0.23 12.81 7.29
CA GLU A 33 -0.43 11.72 6.37
C GLU A 33 -0.92 12.40 5.09
N GLN A 34 -0.10 12.38 4.05
CA GLN A 34 -0.53 12.88 2.75
C GLN A 34 -1.72 12.03 2.34
N GLN A 35 -2.91 12.59 2.55
CA GLN A 35 -4.18 11.94 2.30
C GLN A 35 -4.17 11.46 0.85
N PRO A 36 -4.30 10.15 0.61
CA PRO A 36 -4.22 9.61 -0.74
C PRO A 36 -5.17 10.37 -1.66
N ARG A 37 -4.71 10.79 -2.84
CA ARG A 37 -5.52 11.58 -3.79
C ARG A 37 -6.86 10.93 -4.17
N TRP A 38 -6.97 9.60 -4.01
CA TRP A 38 -8.20 8.87 -4.29
C TRP A 38 -9.25 9.04 -3.17
N ASP A 39 -8.83 9.20 -1.92
CA ASP A 39 -9.71 9.43 -0.76
C ASP A 39 -10.53 10.71 -0.97
N ASN A 40 -9.87 11.80 -1.33
CA ASN A 40 -10.53 13.09 -1.55
C ASN A 40 -11.57 13.03 -2.68
N ARG A 41 -11.27 12.30 -3.77
CA ARG A 41 -12.21 12.16 -4.89
C ARG A 41 -13.41 11.30 -4.48
N LEU A 42 -13.18 10.17 -3.83
CA LEU A 42 -14.24 9.26 -3.43
C LEU A 42 -15.13 9.90 -2.35
N GLN A 43 -14.52 10.60 -1.40
CA GLN A 43 -15.22 11.40 -0.37
C GLN A 43 -16.14 12.43 -1.01
N GLN A 44 -15.63 13.26 -1.94
CA GLN A 44 -16.43 14.26 -2.65
C GLN A 44 -17.56 13.63 -3.47
N GLN A 45 -17.30 12.49 -4.13
CA GLN A 45 -18.28 11.84 -4.96
C GLN A 45 -19.38 11.14 -4.15
N LEU A 46 -19.06 10.53 -3.02
CA LEU A 46 -20.03 9.77 -2.22
C LEU A 46 -20.57 10.54 -1.01
N GLY A 47 -20.00 11.71 -0.68
CA GLY A 47 -20.33 12.43 0.55
C GLY A 47 -19.96 11.63 1.80
N LEU A 48 -18.77 11.04 1.83
CA LEU A 48 -18.32 10.22 2.96
C LEU A 48 -18.01 11.11 4.17
N SER A 49 -18.39 10.65 5.36
CA SER A 49 -17.90 11.23 6.61
C SER A 49 -16.43 10.90 6.83
N ASP A 50 -15.74 11.66 7.67
CA ASP A 50 -14.31 11.42 7.96
C ASP A 50 -14.09 10.03 8.59
N GLN A 51 -15.04 9.57 9.42
CA GLN A 51 -15.02 8.22 9.98
C GLN A 51 -15.14 7.15 8.90
N GLN A 52 -16.02 7.33 7.92
CA GLN A 52 -16.15 6.42 6.78
C GLN A 52 -14.87 6.40 5.94
N VAL A 53 -14.27 7.56 5.68
CA VAL A 53 -13.00 7.66 4.92
C VAL A 53 -11.89 6.91 5.65
N GLN A 54 -11.74 7.11 6.95
CA GLN A 54 -10.72 6.45 7.75
C GLN A 54 -10.89 4.92 7.75
N ALA A 55 -12.10 4.42 7.99
CA ALA A 55 -12.39 2.99 7.98
C ALA A 55 -12.12 2.36 6.60
N ILE A 56 -12.46 3.07 5.52
CA ILE A 56 -12.18 2.62 4.15
C ILE A 56 -10.66 2.61 3.90
N ARG A 57 -9.93 3.65 4.33
CA ARG A 57 -8.46 3.70 4.18
C ARG A 57 -7.79 2.51 4.84
N GLU A 58 -8.19 2.15 6.05
CA GLU A 58 -7.63 1.00 6.78
C GLU A 58 -7.81 -0.31 6.00
N ILE A 59 -8.97 -0.54 5.39
CA ILE A 59 -9.20 -1.70 4.51
C ILE A 59 -8.22 -1.72 3.34
N TYR A 60 -7.99 -0.57 2.69
CA TYR A 60 -7.06 -0.50 1.56
C TYR A 60 -5.61 -0.66 1.98
N GLN A 61 -5.20 -0.09 3.12
CA GLN A 61 -3.84 -0.17 3.63
C GLN A 61 -3.47 -1.59 4.04
N ARG A 62 -4.39 -2.31 4.70
CA ARG A 62 -4.15 -3.69 5.14
C ARG A 62 -3.76 -4.61 3.98
N ASP A 63 -4.35 -4.42 2.82
CA ASP A 63 -4.15 -5.28 1.65
C ASP A 63 -3.24 -4.62 0.59
N ALA A 64 -2.63 -3.48 0.88
CA ALA A 64 -1.90 -2.66 -0.09
C ALA A 64 -0.71 -3.43 -0.70
N ASP A 65 0.10 -4.07 0.15
CA ASP A 65 1.31 -4.78 -0.28
C ASP A 65 0.98 -5.99 -1.14
N THR A 66 0.02 -6.80 -0.69
CA THR A 66 -0.50 -7.94 -1.45
C THR A 66 -1.02 -7.51 -2.82
N LYS A 67 -1.81 -6.42 -2.88
CA LYS A 67 -2.31 -5.89 -4.15
C LYS A 67 -1.15 -5.41 -5.04
N ARG A 68 -0.15 -4.71 -4.48
CA ARG A 68 1.03 -4.25 -5.24
C ARG A 68 1.80 -5.41 -5.85
N GLN A 69 2.10 -6.44 -5.06
CA GLN A 69 2.81 -7.63 -5.51
C GLN A 69 2.03 -8.37 -6.59
N HIS A 70 0.72 -8.55 -6.40
CA HIS A 70 -0.16 -9.16 -7.40
C HIS A 70 -0.15 -8.43 -8.73
N TRP A 71 -0.24 -7.09 -8.70
CA TRP A 71 -0.17 -6.28 -9.92
C TRP A 71 1.17 -6.39 -10.64
N GLN A 72 2.28 -6.51 -9.90
CA GLN A 72 3.59 -6.75 -10.48
C GLN A 72 3.66 -8.12 -11.16
N GLN A 73 3.20 -9.17 -10.48
CA GLN A 73 3.14 -10.53 -11.03
C GLN A 73 2.28 -10.60 -12.29
N LEU A 74 1.08 -10.03 -12.26
CA LEU A 74 0.20 -10.02 -13.44
C LEU A 74 0.85 -9.28 -14.61
N ARG A 75 1.46 -8.11 -14.38
CA ARG A 75 2.13 -7.34 -15.43
C ARG A 75 3.30 -8.13 -16.03
N GLN A 76 4.11 -8.76 -15.19
CA GLN A 76 5.23 -9.57 -15.63
C GLN A 76 4.74 -10.77 -16.45
N ALA A 77 3.76 -11.51 -15.95
CA ALA A 77 3.22 -12.67 -16.65
C ALA A 77 2.61 -12.31 -18.02
N GLN A 78 1.94 -11.16 -18.12
CA GLN A 78 1.42 -10.65 -19.39
C GLN A 78 2.54 -10.24 -20.38
N ALA A 79 3.62 -9.65 -19.89
CA ALA A 79 4.75 -9.26 -20.73
C ALA A 79 5.47 -10.51 -21.27
N GLU A 80 5.70 -11.50 -20.41
CA GLU A 80 6.29 -12.79 -20.78
C GLU A 80 5.40 -13.57 -21.75
N LEU A 81 4.09 -13.60 -21.53
CA LEU A 81 3.14 -14.22 -22.48
C LEU A 81 3.22 -13.57 -23.85
N ARG A 82 3.24 -12.23 -23.90
CA ARG A 82 3.37 -11.49 -25.17
C ARG A 82 4.67 -11.81 -25.88
N HIS A 83 5.77 -11.90 -25.14
CA HIS A 83 7.06 -12.27 -25.70
C HIS A 83 7.03 -13.70 -26.26
N LEU A 84 6.60 -14.69 -25.46
CA LEU A 84 6.51 -16.09 -25.88
C LEU A 84 5.63 -16.28 -27.12
N ALA A 85 4.48 -15.60 -27.19
CA ALA A 85 3.58 -15.67 -28.32
C ALA A 85 4.19 -15.12 -29.64
N LEU A 86 5.21 -14.27 -29.55
CA LEU A 86 5.88 -13.67 -30.71
C LEU A 86 7.20 -14.37 -31.07
N THR A 87 7.86 -15.03 -30.12
CA THR A 87 9.22 -15.55 -30.30
C THR A 87 9.33 -17.07 -30.21
N SER A 88 8.33 -17.76 -29.65
CA SER A 88 8.36 -19.21 -29.42
C SER A 88 7.42 -19.95 -30.36
N SER A 89 7.85 -21.13 -30.81
CA SER A 89 6.99 -22.11 -31.50
C SER A 89 6.46 -23.20 -30.56
N ASP A 90 6.87 -23.19 -29.29
CA ASP A 90 6.41 -24.14 -28.28
C ASP A 90 5.03 -23.73 -27.73
N ASN A 91 4.00 -24.33 -28.32
CA ASN A 91 2.60 -24.11 -27.92
C ASN A 91 2.32 -24.51 -26.47
N GLN A 92 3.01 -25.52 -25.92
CA GLN A 92 2.76 -25.95 -24.54
C GLN A 92 3.23 -24.90 -23.55
N THR A 93 4.40 -24.31 -23.79
CA THR A 93 4.93 -23.20 -22.97
C THR A 93 4.04 -21.95 -23.07
N ILE A 94 3.54 -21.61 -24.27
CA ILE A 94 2.60 -20.49 -24.44
C ILE A 94 1.31 -20.75 -23.67
N GLN A 95 0.74 -21.96 -23.79
CA GLN A 95 -0.50 -22.32 -23.09
C GLN A 95 -0.34 -22.26 -21.57
N ALA A 96 0.74 -22.82 -21.02
CA ALA A 96 1.01 -22.78 -19.59
C ALA A 96 1.09 -21.33 -19.07
N LYS A 97 1.72 -20.43 -19.84
CA LYS A 97 1.80 -19.01 -19.47
C LYS A 97 0.46 -18.30 -19.60
N GLN A 98 -0.35 -18.66 -20.58
CA GLN A 98 -1.72 -18.16 -20.72
C GLN A 98 -2.57 -18.54 -19.51
N ASP A 99 -2.50 -19.78 -19.05
CA ASP A 99 -3.23 -20.27 -17.87
C ASP A 99 -2.79 -19.52 -16.59
N GLU A 100 -1.50 -19.18 -16.49
CA GLU A 100 -0.99 -18.34 -15.39
C GLU A 100 -1.61 -16.94 -15.39
N VAL A 101 -1.65 -16.28 -16.55
CA VAL A 101 -2.29 -14.96 -16.69
C VAL A 101 -3.78 -15.02 -16.36
N GLN A 102 -4.49 -16.05 -16.81
CA GLN A 102 -5.91 -16.25 -16.51
C GLN A 102 -6.15 -16.38 -14.99
N ARG A 103 -5.31 -17.16 -14.30
CA ARG A 103 -5.39 -17.31 -12.84
C ARG A 103 -5.16 -15.99 -12.10
N LEU A 104 -4.15 -15.21 -12.50
CA LEU A 104 -3.84 -13.91 -11.92
C LEU A 104 -4.97 -12.88 -12.20
N MET A 105 -5.61 -12.96 -13.36
CA MET A 105 -6.80 -12.15 -13.67
C MET A 105 -7.97 -12.51 -12.76
N ALA A 106 -8.26 -13.80 -12.56
CA ALA A 106 -9.31 -14.25 -11.66
C ALA A 106 -9.07 -13.78 -10.22
N GLN A 107 -7.83 -13.88 -9.73
CA GLN A 107 -7.45 -13.36 -8.41
C GLN A 107 -7.64 -11.83 -8.29
N SER A 108 -7.41 -11.07 -9.36
CA SER A 108 -7.68 -9.63 -9.39
C SER A 108 -9.16 -9.32 -9.13
N VAL A 109 -10.05 -10.08 -9.76
CA VAL A 109 -11.50 -9.97 -9.56
C VAL A 109 -11.86 -10.34 -8.12
N GLN A 110 -11.31 -11.43 -7.60
CA GLN A 110 -11.54 -11.86 -6.22
C GLN A 110 -11.13 -10.80 -5.20
N MET A 111 -9.94 -10.20 -5.34
CA MET A 111 -9.47 -9.13 -4.45
C MET A 111 -10.36 -7.88 -4.52
N ARG A 112 -10.78 -7.49 -5.73
CA ARG A 112 -11.69 -6.34 -5.92
C ARG A 112 -13.02 -6.60 -5.23
N THR A 113 -13.63 -7.76 -5.48
CA THR A 113 -14.92 -8.13 -4.88
C THR A 113 -14.82 -8.26 -3.36
N SER A 114 -13.73 -8.83 -2.85
CA SER A 114 -13.48 -8.91 -1.40
C SER A 114 -13.39 -7.51 -0.76
N THR A 115 -12.65 -6.59 -1.40
CA THR A 115 -12.55 -5.20 -0.92
C THR A 115 -13.93 -4.53 -0.90
N LEU A 116 -14.73 -4.69 -1.97
CA LEU A 116 -16.07 -4.11 -2.05
C LEU A 116 -17.00 -4.65 -0.96
N ARG A 117 -16.95 -5.95 -0.68
CA ARG A 117 -17.72 -6.56 0.41
C ARG A 117 -17.37 -5.99 1.79
N GLN A 118 -16.11 -5.60 2.00
CA GLN A 118 -15.66 -4.99 3.25
C GLN A 118 -16.06 -3.51 3.35
N VAL A 119 -16.08 -2.80 2.22
CA VAL A 119 -16.48 -1.38 2.16
C VAL A 119 -18.00 -1.21 2.24
N ALA A 120 -18.78 -2.12 1.63
CA ALA A 120 -20.24 -2.05 1.57
C ALA A 120 -20.95 -1.75 2.92
N PRO A 121 -20.59 -2.39 4.06
CA PRO A 121 -21.23 -2.10 5.35
C PRO A 121 -20.88 -0.73 5.94
N ILE A 122 -19.81 -0.07 5.48
CA ILE A 122 -19.42 1.28 5.92
C ILE A 122 -20.31 2.34 5.26
N LEU A 123 -20.85 2.04 4.09
CA LEU A 123 -21.62 2.97 3.27
C LEU A 123 -23.12 2.92 3.61
N THR A 124 -23.81 4.05 3.43
CA THR A 124 -25.28 4.08 3.40
C THR A 124 -25.82 3.39 2.14
N PRO A 125 -27.11 2.99 2.10
CA PRO A 125 -27.72 2.45 0.87
C PRO A 125 -27.51 3.33 -0.36
N ASP A 126 -27.76 4.63 -0.25
CA ASP A 126 -27.60 5.59 -1.36
C ASP A 126 -26.15 5.72 -1.81
N GLN A 127 -25.20 5.66 -0.87
CA GLN A 127 -23.76 5.69 -1.19
C GLN A 127 -23.32 4.42 -1.93
N ARG A 128 -23.87 3.24 -1.58
CA ARG A 128 -23.59 1.99 -2.32
C ARG A 128 -24.09 2.06 -3.75
N GLU A 129 -25.30 2.55 -3.94
CA GLU A 129 -25.89 2.72 -5.27
C GLU A 129 -25.06 3.70 -6.12
N LYS A 130 -24.68 4.84 -5.54
CA LYS A 130 -23.81 5.81 -6.22
C LYS A 130 -22.44 5.22 -6.56
N LEU A 131 -21.85 4.41 -5.67
CA LEU A 131 -20.60 3.72 -5.93
C LEU A 131 -20.73 2.73 -7.10
N ALA A 132 -21.82 1.97 -7.18
CA ALA A 132 -22.09 1.06 -8.29
C ALA A 132 -22.13 1.81 -9.63
N GLN A 133 -22.87 2.92 -9.69
CA GLN A 133 -22.96 3.76 -10.90
C GLN A 133 -21.60 4.36 -11.31
N LEU A 134 -20.79 4.79 -10.35
CA LEU A 134 -19.43 5.29 -10.64
C LEU A 134 -18.54 4.19 -11.24
N MET A 135 -18.67 2.95 -10.75
CA MET A 135 -17.90 1.81 -11.24
C MET A 135 -18.30 1.38 -12.65
N GLU A 136 -19.58 1.44 -12.99
CA GLU A 136 -20.08 1.17 -14.36
C GLU A 136 -19.53 2.18 -15.37
N ARG A 137 -19.55 3.46 -15.00
CA ARG A 137 -19.03 4.56 -15.85
C ARG A 137 -17.51 4.48 -16.03
N GLY A 138 -16.78 4.09 -14.98
CA GLY A 138 -15.32 3.96 -15.01
C GLY A 138 -14.79 2.85 -15.93
N GLY A 139 -15.60 1.82 -16.23
CA GLY A 139 -15.22 0.74 -17.13
C GLY A 139 -15.15 1.14 -18.61
N HIS A 140 -15.88 2.18 -19.01
CA HIS A 140 -16.09 2.54 -20.42
C HIS A 140 -15.13 3.64 -20.95
N GLY A 141 -14.33 4.25 -20.08
CA GLY A 141 -13.52 5.45 -20.41
C GLY A 141 -12.24 5.24 -21.21
N ARG A 142 -11.85 3.98 -21.54
CA ARG A 142 -10.58 3.70 -22.26
C ARG A 142 -10.72 3.54 -23.78
N HIS A 143 -11.94 3.45 -24.33
CA HIS A 143 -12.13 3.28 -25.78
C HIS A 143 -12.19 4.59 -26.58
N ARG A 144 -12.36 5.75 -25.94
CA ARG A 144 -12.60 7.04 -26.66
C ARG A 144 -11.33 7.85 -26.99
N ARG A 145 -10.13 7.30 -26.84
CA ARG A 145 -8.85 8.01 -27.09
C ARG A 145 -8.01 7.45 -28.24
N GLN A 146 -8.54 6.53 -29.04
CA GLN A 146 -7.85 5.97 -30.22
C GLN A 146 -8.54 6.29 -31.55
N ALA A 147 -9.49 7.23 -31.57
CA ALA A 147 -10.12 7.72 -32.79
C ALA A 147 -9.99 9.25 -32.82
N SER A 148 -8.80 9.74 -33.17
CA SER A 148 -8.51 11.14 -33.52
C SER A 148 -7.28 11.14 -34.41
#